data_AF-A0A2R2UKV4-F1
#
_entry.id   AF-A0A2R2UKV4-F1
#
_cell.length_a   1.000
_cell.length_b   1.000
_cell.length_c   1.000
_cell.angle_alpha   90.00
_cell.angle_beta   90.00
_cell.angle_gamma   90.00
#
_symmetry.space_group_name_H-M   'P 1'
#
loop_
_entity.id
_entity.type
_entity.pdbx_description
1 polymer ?
#
loop_
_entity_poly.entity_id
_entity_poly.type
_entity_poly.pdbx_seq_one_letter_code
_entity_poly.pdbx_strand_id
1 'polypeptide(L)'
;GSWILCGPSGTGKTEFAKILAKYLFGSEKELIRFDMSEYMEKHSISRLIGSPPGYIGYSEGGQLTEQVYNNPNSIILFDEIEKAHPDIYNIMLQILDEGRLTDTTGKLIDFTNTIILLTSNLGCPKNYDSYLKNKYYLSDTDLKEIHKNIKLSINNYFKPELLNRLTNILIFNPLNINSLLLIFNKFMNELKIKLYSNKLNITIYIKNELKYFLIKLTYNPLYGAP
;
A
#
# COMPACT_ATOMS: atom_id res chain seq x y z
N GLY A 1 -8.41 -12.99 1.57
CA GLY A 1 -6.99 -13.31 1.25
C GLY A 1 -6.10 -12.18 1.73
N SER A 2 -4.84 -12.44 2.06
CA SER A 2 -3.97 -11.47 2.77
C SER A 2 -2.56 -11.37 2.20
N TRP A 3 -2.06 -10.16 1.95
CA TRP A 3 -0.73 -9.95 1.37
C TRP A 3 0.01 -8.79 2.02
N ILE A 4 1.34 -8.92 2.15
CA ILE A 4 2.22 -7.77 2.36
C ILE A 4 2.75 -7.30 1.01
N LEU A 5 2.58 -6.02 0.70
CA LEU A 5 3.19 -5.30 -0.41
C LEU A 5 4.44 -4.59 0.13
N CYS A 6 5.63 -5.09 -0.20
CA CYS A 6 6.88 -4.51 0.27
C CYS A 6 7.66 -3.88 -0.86
N GLY A 7 8.29 -2.73 -0.62
CA GLY A 7 9.19 -2.10 -1.59
C GLY A 7 9.38 -0.62 -1.30
N PRO A 8 10.22 0.07 -2.07
CA PRO A 8 10.48 1.50 -1.86
C PRO A 8 9.22 2.37 -1.97
N SER A 9 9.27 3.57 -1.40
CA SER A 9 8.22 4.58 -1.60
C SER A 9 8.06 4.93 -3.08
N GLY A 10 6.84 5.25 -3.51
CA GLY A 10 6.57 5.63 -4.90
C GLY A 10 6.65 4.50 -5.94
N THR A 11 6.76 3.24 -5.54
CA THR A 11 6.79 2.07 -6.46
C THR A 11 5.41 1.56 -6.89
N GLY A 12 4.33 2.14 -6.37
CA GLY A 12 2.96 1.83 -6.80
C GLY A 12 2.20 0.83 -5.92
N LYS A 13 2.65 0.55 -4.69
CA LYS A 13 1.94 -0.35 -3.76
C LYS A 13 0.47 0.05 -3.53
N THR A 14 0.23 1.32 -3.22
CA THR A 14 -1.13 1.86 -3.01
C THR A 14 -1.94 1.89 -4.32
N GLU A 15 -1.28 2.15 -5.45
CA GLU A 15 -1.92 2.15 -6.77
C GLU A 15 -2.35 0.74 -7.18
N PHE A 16 -1.54 -0.28 -6.87
CA PHE A 16 -1.91 -1.68 -7.04
C PHE A 16 -3.18 -2.02 -6.26
N ALA A 17 -3.29 -1.58 -5.00
CA ALA A 17 -4.49 -1.79 -4.18
C ALA A 17 -5.73 -1.14 -4.80
N LYS A 18 -5.62 0.11 -5.30
CA LYS A 18 -6.74 0.81 -5.98
C LYS A 18 -7.19 0.08 -7.23
N ILE A 19 -6.24 -0.30 -8.09
CA ILE A 19 -6.54 -1.03 -9.33
C ILE A 19 -7.16 -2.38 -9.02
N LEU A 20 -6.68 -3.08 -7.99
CA LEU A 20 -7.23 -4.36 -7.56
C LEU A 20 -8.68 -4.20 -7.07
N ALA A 21 -8.98 -3.14 -6.29
CA ALA A 21 -10.33 -2.85 -5.82
C ALA A 21 -11.28 -2.59 -7.00
N LYS A 22 -10.83 -1.77 -7.96
CA LYS A 22 -11.58 -1.52 -9.19
C LYS A 22 -11.83 -2.78 -10.02
N TYR A 23 -10.83 -3.66 -10.11
CA TYR A 23 -10.93 -4.87 -10.91
C TYR A 23 -11.86 -5.91 -10.29
N LEU A 24 -11.78 -6.11 -8.97
CA LEU A 24 -12.55 -7.14 -8.27
C LEU A 24 -13.94 -6.68 -7.85
N PHE A 25 -14.08 -5.43 -7.45
CA PHE A 25 -15.31 -4.87 -6.88
C PHE A 25 -15.92 -3.73 -7.71
N GLY A 26 -15.35 -3.45 -8.89
CA GLY A 26 -15.88 -2.49 -9.86
C GLY A 26 -15.56 -1.02 -9.58
N SER A 27 -15.03 -0.68 -8.40
CA SER A 27 -14.76 0.70 -8.00
C SER A 27 -13.51 0.82 -7.11
N GLU A 28 -12.73 1.87 -7.31
CA GLU A 28 -11.60 2.21 -6.42
C GLU A 28 -12.09 2.64 -5.02
N LYS A 29 -13.37 3.03 -4.88
CA LYS A 29 -13.98 3.40 -3.60
C LYS A 29 -14.15 2.21 -2.64
N GLU A 30 -14.06 0.99 -3.16
CA GLU A 30 -14.08 -0.22 -2.36
C GLU A 30 -12.73 -0.48 -1.66
N LEU A 31 -11.74 0.39 -1.88
CA LEU A 31 -10.51 0.44 -1.10
C LEU A 31 -10.73 1.25 0.18
N ILE A 32 -10.75 0.55 1.30
CA ILE A 32 -10.69 1.12 2.63
C ILE A 32 -9.21 1.25 3.02
N ARG A 33 -8.71 2.45 3.27
CA ARG A 33 -7.30 2.70 3.59
C ARG A 33 -7.12 3.29 4.97
N PHE A 34 -6.20 2.71 5.73
CA PHE A 34 -5.75 3.21 7.04
C PHE A 34 -4.24 3.48 6.98
N ASP A 35 -3.83 4.70 7.31
CA ASP A 35 -2.42 5.05 7.47
C ASP A 35 -1.96 4.68 8.88
N MET A 36 -1.07 3.69 9.00
CA MET A 36 -0.62 3.17 10.29
C MET A 36 0.24 4.16 11.08
N SER A 37 0.71 5.25 10.46
CA SER A 37 1.34 6.36 11.18
C SER A 37 0.35 7.10 12.10
N GLU A 38 -0.96 7.07 11.80
CA GLU A 38 -1.99 7.65 12.68
C GLU A 38 -2.29 6.75 13.90
N TYR A 39 -1.80 5.50 13.87
CA TYR A 39 -2.03 4.45 14.87
C TYR A 39 -0.75 4.08 15.64
N MET A 40 0.20 5.01 15.74
CA MET A 40 1.46 4.86 16.48
C MET A 40 1.28 4.79 18.00
N GLU A 41 0.21 5.37 18.52
CA GLU A 41 -0.02 5.52 19.96
C GLU A 41 -1.13 4.59 20.44
N LYS A 42 -1.04 4.11 21.68
CA LYS A 42 -2.00 3.12 22.20
C LYS A 42 -3.45 3.60 22.15
N HIS A 43 -3.69 4.89 22.42
CA HIS A 43 -5.03 5.45 22.43
C HIS A 43 -5.59 5.71 21.02
N SER A 44 -4.77 5.76 19.97
CA SER A 44 -5.31 5.88 18.62
C SER A 44 -5.88 4.57 18.09
N ILE A 45 -5.49 3.43 18.66
CA ILE A 45 -6.02 2.10 18.33
C ILE A 45 -7.49 1.98 18.67
N SER A 46 -7.95 2.62 19.76
CA SER A 46 -9.38 2.61 20.10
C SER A 46 -10.23 3.34 19.05
N ARG A 47 -9.66 4.23 18.23
CA ARG A 47 -10.40 4.78 17.08
C ARG A 47 -10.65 3.73 16.01
N LEU A 48 -9.76 2.75 15.86
CA LEU A 48 -9.85 1.70 14.85
C LEU A 48 -10.92 0.66 15.20
N ILE A 49 -11.01 0.25 16.47
CA ILE A 49 -11.88 -0.85 16.94
C ILE A 49 -13.00 -0.41 17.92
N GLY A 50 -13.02 0.86 18.30
CA GLY A 50 -13.94 1.42 19.28
C GLY A 50 -13.28 1.70 20.63
N SER A 51 -13.84 2.65 21.38
CA SER A 51 -13.42 2.95 22.75
C SER A 51 -13.92 1.87 23.72
N PRO A 52 -13.16 1.49 24.75
CA PRO A 52 -13.62 0.54 25.76
C PRO A 52 -14.74 1.13 26.65
N PRO A 53 -15.50 0.27 27.38
CA PRO A 53 -16.55 0.72 28.30
C PRO A 53 -16.06 1.79 29.29
N GLY A 54 -16.79 2.89 29.40
CA GLY A 54 -16.48 3.99 30.32
C GLY A 54 -15.64 5.14 29.74
N TYR A 55 -15.27 5.09 28.46
CA TYR A 55 -14.59 6.18 27.75
C TYR A 55 -15.53 6.93 26.80
N ILE A 56 -15.22 8.18 26.49
CA ILE A 56 -15.96 8.97 25.48
C ILE A 56 -15.85 8.26 24.12
N GLY A 57 -16.99 8.10 23.43
CA GLY A 57 -17.07 7.36 22.17
C GLY A 57 -17.31 5.85 22.32
N TYR A 58 -17.62 5.36 23.53
CA TYR A 58 -17.92 3.93 23.77
C TYR A 58 -19.12 3.39 22.94
N SER A 59 -20.10 4.23 22.63
CA SER A 59 -21.29 3.84 21.86
C SER A 59 -21.08 3.85 20.33
N GLU A 60 -19.92 4.30 19.87
CA GLU A 60 -19.58 4.33 18.44
C GLU A 60 -18.67 3.13 18.12
N GLY A 61 -18.92 2.46 16.98
CA GLY A 61 -18.05 1.40 16.53
C GLY A 61 -16.68 1.94 16.13
N GLY A 62 -15.71 1.05 16.00
CA GLY A 62 -14.41 1.42 15.44
C GLY A 62 -14.50 1.79 13.97
N GLN A 63 -13.60 2.67 13.50
CA GLN A 63 -13.54 3.04 12.08
C GLN A 63 -13.38 1.83 11.16
N LEU A 64 -12.55 0.85 11.53
CA LEU A 64 -12.37 -0.38 10.77
C LEU A 64 -13.63 -1.23 10.81
N THR A 65 -14.20 -1.44 11.99
CA THR A 65 -15.32 -2.35 12.19
C THR A 65 -16.60 -1.81 11.53
N GLU A 66 -16.84 -0.50 11.59
CA GLU A 66 -17.98 0.15 10.91
C GLU A 66 -17.83 0.16 9.39
N GLN A 67 -16.64 0.49 8.87
CA GLN A 67 -16.44 0.54 7.41
C GLN A 67 -16.59 -0.85 6.77
N VAL A 68 -16.08 -1.91 7.41
CA VAL A 68 -16.23 -3.28 6.93
C VAL A 68 -17.65 -3.79 7.12
N TYR A 69 -18.32 -3.43 8.22
CA TYR A 69 -19.72 -3.78 8.42
C TYR A 69 -20.63 -3.20 7.32
N ASN A 70 -20.39 -1.93 6.94
CA ASN A 70 -21.14 -1.26 5.90
C ASN A 70 -20.74 -1.73 4.49
N ASN A 71 -19.50 -2.21 4.33
CA ASN A 71 -18.95 -2.66 3.07
C ASN A 71 -18.08 -3.92 3.20
N PRO A 72 -18.71 -5.11 3.30
CA PRO A 72 -18.00 -6.36 3.56
C PRO A 72 -17.21 -6.89 2.36
N ASN A 73 -17.52 -6.43 1.15
CA ASN A 73 -16.84 -6.81 -0.09
C ASN A 73 -15.82 -5.73 -0.49
N SER A 74 -14.75 -5.61 0.29
CA SER A 74 -13.80 -4.50 0.17
C SER A 74 -12.35 -4.97 0.22
N ILE A 75 -11.46 -4.09 -0.25
CA ILE A 75 -10.03 -4.20 0.00
C ILE A 75 -9.69 -3.31 1.18
N ILE A 76 -9.06 -3.87 2.20
CA ILE A 76 -8.57 -3.14 3.36
C ILE A 76 -7.06 -3.00 3.22
N LEU A 77 -6.57 -1.76 3.19
CA LEU A 77 -5.16 -1.42 3.06
C LEU A 77 -4.65 -0.78 4.36
N PHE A 78 -3.77 -1.50 5.05
CA PHE A 78 -2.98 -0.98 6.16
C PHE A 78 -1.65 -0.45 5.61
N ASP A 79 -1.56 0.85 5.43
CA ASP A 79 -0.40 1.51 4.83
C ASP A 79 0.70 1.75 5.87
N GLU A 80 1.96 1.47 5.52
CA GLU A 80 3.13 1.61 6.39
C GLU A 80 3.02 0.87 7.73
N ILE A 81 2.65 -0.42 7.68
CA ILE A 81 2.36 -1.22 8.89
C ILE A 81 3.50 -1.23 9.92
N GLU A 82 4.76 -1.02 9.50
CA GLU A 82 5.89 -0.92 10.43
C GLU A 82 5.84 0.29 11.38
N LYS A 83 4.96 1.26 11.11
CA LYS A 83 4.73 2.44 11.94
C LYS A 83 3.67 2.20 13.01
N ALA A 84 2.81 1.19 12.84
CA ALA A 84 1.73 0.91 13.79
C ALA A 84 2.25 0.62 15.20
N HIS A 85 1.43 0.93 16.20
CA HIS A 85 1.62 0.46 17.56
C HIS A 85 1.59 -1.09 17.62
N PRO A 86 2.41 -1.75 18.46
CA PRO A 86 2.45 -3.22 18.56
C PRO A 86 1.12 -3.91 18.85
N ASP A 87 0.18 -3.24 19.54
CA ASP A 87 -1.15 -3.83 19.82
C ASP A 87 -2.01 -4.02 18.55
N ILE A 88 -1.71 -3.32 17.44
CA ILE A 88 -2.36 -3.57 16.13
C ILE A 88 -2.13 -5.01 15.67
N TYR A 89 -1.02 -5.63 16.04
CA TYR A 89 -0.72 -7.02 15.67
C TYR A 89 -1.75 -8.01 16.18
N ASN A 90 -2.28 -7.81 17.40
CA ASN A 90 -3.29 -8.71 17.95
C ASN A 90 -4.59 -8.63 17.16
N ILE A 91 -4.98 -7.41 16.75
CA ILE A 91 -6.13 -7.18 15.89
C ILE A 91 -5.92 -7.85 14.52
N MET A 92 -4.72 -7.70 13.93
CA MET A 92 -4.39 -8.34 12.66
C MET A 92 -4.44 -9.86 12.75
N LEU A 93 -3.90 -10.46 13.82
CA LEU A 93 -3.97 -11.91 14.01
C LEU A 93 -5.42 -12.39 14.09
N GLN A 94 -6.29 -11.69 14.82
CA GLN A 94 -7.70 -12.07 14.90
C GLN A 94 -8.39 -12.04 13.53
N ILE A 95 -8.17 -10.98 12.75
CA ILE A 95 -8.73 -10.84 11.40
C ILE A 95 -8.19 -11.94 10.47
N LEU A 96 -6.87 -12.20 10.50
CA LEU A 96 -6.22 -13.12 9.58
C LEU A 96 -6.47 -14.60 9.93
N ASP A 97 -6.70 -14.91 11.21
CA ASP A 97 -6.93 -16.28 11.69
C ASP A 97 -8.42 -16.65 11.63
N GLU A 98 -9.27 -15.83 12.24
CA GLU A 98 -10.70 -16.13 12.43
C GLU A 98 -11.56 -15.55 11.31
N GLY A 99 -11.01 -14.65 10.48
CA GLY A 99 -11.79 -13.91 9.49
C GLY A 99 -12.81 -12.99 10.14
N ARG A 100 -12.64 -12.64 11.43
CA ARG A 100 -13.61 -11.88 12.22
C ARG A 100 -12.92 -10.96 13.20
N LEU A 101 -13.61 -9.90 13.60
CA LEU A 101 -13.16 -9.00 14.66
C LEU A 101 -14.37 -8.57 15.49
N THR A 102 -14.25 -8.66 16.81
CA THR A 102 -15.26 -8.12 17.72
C THR A 102 -14.85 -6.71 18.13
N ASP A 103 -15.72 -5.73 17.90
CA ASP A 103 -15.49 -4.37 18.36
C ASP A 103 -15.73 -4.23 19.87
N THR A 104 -15.41 -3.06 20.43
CA THR A 104 -15.58 -2.82 21.88
C THR A 104 -17.04 -2.75 22.33
N THR A 105 -18.00 -2.63 21.40
CA THR A 105 -19.44 -2.70 21.69
C THR A 105 -19.94 -4.15 21.78
N GLY A 106 -19.08 -5.13 21.44
CA GLY A 106 -19.41 -6.54 21.38
C GLY A 106 -19.96 -7.00 20.03
N LYS A 107 -19.95 -6.14 19.01
CA LYS A 107 -20.43 -6.47 17.67
C LYS A 107 -19.35 -7.25 16.92
N LEU A 108 -19.74 -8.42 16.42
CA LEU A 108 -18.88 -9.28 15.61
C LEU A 108 -18.95 -8.86 14.13
N ILE A 109 -17.81 -8.52 13.55
CA ILE A 109 -17.67 -8.14 12.14
C ILE A 109 -16.99 -9.26 11.36
N ASP A 110 -17.50 -9.54 10.16
CA ASP A 110 -17.01 -10.58 9.26
C ASP A 110 -16.08 -9.98 8.19
N PHE A 111 -14.89 -10.55 8.06
CA PHE A 111 -13.83 -10.18 7.12
C PHE A 111 -13.61 -11.26 6.04
N THR A 112 -14.39 -12.35 6.02
CA THR A 112 -14.19 -13.48 5.10
C THR A 112 -14.25 -13.09 3.62
N ASN A 113 -15.04 -12.07 3.26
CA ASN A 113 -15.13 -11.51 1.90
C ASN A 113 -14.20 -10.32 1.64
N THR A 114 -13.29 -10.02 2.57
CA THR A 114 -12.34 -8.92 2.41
C THR A 114 -10.98 -9.40 1.89
N ILE A 115 -10.29 -8.51 1.19
CA ILE A 115 -8.87 -8.67 0.86
C ILE A 115 -8.07 -7.74 1.77
N ILE A 116 -7.14 -8.30 2.53
CA ILE A 116 -6.27 -7.57 3.42
C ILE A 116 -4.92 -7.33 2.73
N LEU A 117 -4.55 -6.06 2.59
CA LEU A 117 -3.25 -5.65 2.08
C LEU A 117 -2.54 -4.85 3.16
N LEU A 118 -1.28 -5.16 3.41
CA LEU A 118 -0.42 -4.35 4.25
C LEU A 118 0.71 -3.80 3.38
N THR A 119 1.01 -2.51 3.44
CA THR A 119 2.22 -1.98 2.78
C THR A 119 3.34 -1.84 3.78
N SER A 120 4.57 -2.02 3.31
CA SER A 120 5.75 -1.76 4.13
C SER A 120 6.95 -1.32 3.30
N ASN A 121 7.77 -0.46 3.86
CA ASN A 121 9.05 -0.04 3.30
C ASN A 121 10.24 -0.73 4.00
N LEU A 122 10.01 -1.75 4.83
CA LEU A 122 11.05 -2.46 5.56
C LEU A 122 12.12 -3.07 4.65
N GLY A 123 13.37 -2.92 5.06
CA GLY A 123 14.54 -3.44 4.35
C GLY A 123 14.84 -2.77 3.01
N CYS A 124 14.08 -1.73 2.63
CA CYS A 124 14.37 -0.96 1.43
C CYS A 124 15.62 -0.10 1.63
N PRO A 125 16.52 -0.01 0.62
CA PRO A 125 17.69 0.86 0.71
C PRO A 125 17.30 2.32 0.93
N LYS A 126 17.99 3.01 1.86
CA LYS A 126 17.82 4.46 2.09
C LYS A 126 18.39 5.30 0.94
N ASN A 127 19.40 4.75 0.24
CA ASN A 127 19.97 5.29 -0.99
C ASN A 127 20.36 4.12 -1.91
N TYR A 128 20.56 4.40 -3.20
CA TYR A 128 21.02 3.41 -4.18
C TYR A 128 22.46 3.64 -4.63
N ASP A 129 23.20 4.53 -3.96
CA ASP A 129 24.53 4.97 -4.40
C ASP A 129 25.53 3.81 -4.49
N SER A 130 25.47 2.86 -3.55
CA SER A 130 26.29 1.64 -3.58
C SER A 130 25.97 0.77 -4.80
N TYR A 131 24.69 0.68 -5.16
CA TYR A 131 24.21 -0.09 -6.31
C TYR A 131 24.44 0.64 -7.62
N LEU A 132 24.54 1.97 -7.64
CA LEU A 132 24.69 2.76 -8.87
C LEU A 132 26.14 3.20 -9.14
N LYS A 133 27.12 2.66 -8.42
CA LYS A 133 28.52 2.98 -8.65
C LYS A 133 28.92 2.60 -10.07
N ASN A 134 29.26 3.60 -10.89
CA ASN A 134 29.61 3.47 -12.31
C ASN A 134 28.49 2.96 -13.24
N LYS A 135 27.22 2.98 -12.82
CA LYS A 135 26.07 2.60 -13.67
C LYS A 135 24.82 3.43 -13.36
N TYR A 136 23.95 3.57 -14.36
CA TYR A 136 22.71 4.36 -14.25
C TYR A 136 21.45 3.49 -14.03
N TYR A 137 21.62 2.18 -13.81
CA TYR A 137 20.52 1.23 -13.66
C TYR A 137 20.86 0.18 -12.61
N LEU A 138 19.82 -0.42 -12.03
CA LEU A 138 19.95 -1.58 -11.13
C LEU A 138 19.98 -2.85 -11.98
N SER A 139 21.03 -3.66 -11.82
CA SER A 139 21.12 -4.96 -12.48
C SER A 139 20.31 -6.02 -11.73
N ASP A 140 20.05 -7.15 -12.38
CA ASP A 140 19.32 -8.28 -11.75
C ASP A 140 20.01 -8.79 -10.48
N THR A 141 21.34 -8.70 -10.42
CA THR A 141 22.12 -9.02 -9.22
C THR A 141 21.80 -8.09 -8.05
N ASP A 142 21.69 -6.78 -8.32
CA ASP A 142 21.36 -5.78 -7.29
C ASP A 142 19.94 -6.01 -6.79
N LEU A 143 18.99 -6.23 -7.71
CA LEU A 143 17.59 -6.50 -7.38
C LEU A 143 17.45 -7.75 -6.51
N LYS A 144 18.18 -8.82 -6.82
CA LYS A 144 18.22 -10.04 -5.99
C LYS A 144 18.75 -9.77 -4.58
N GLU A 145 19.79 -8.96 -4.46
CA GLU A 145 20.34 -8.57 -3.15
C GLU A 145 19.34 -7.73 -2.34
N ILE A 146 18.73 -6.73 -2.98
CA ILE A 146 17.68 -5.89 -2.37
C ILE A 146 16.50 -6.76 -1.91
N HIS A 147 16.03 -7.70 -2.73
CA HIS A 147 14.97 -8.63 -2.37
C HIS A 147 15.33 -9.49 -1.17
N LYS A 148 16.56 -9.99 -1.13
CA LYS A 148 17.06 -10.76 0.01
C LYS A 148 17.06 -9.92 1.29
N ASN A 149 17.52 -8.67 1.22
CA ASN A 149 17.55 -7.76 2.36
C ASN A 149 16.13 -7.43 2.85
N ILE A 150 15.20 -7.11 1.94
CA ILE A 150 13.78 -6.89 2.26
C ILE A 150 13.19 -8.11 2.96
N LYS A 151 13.39 -9.31 2.41
CA LYS A 151 12.85 -10.55 3.00
C LYS A 151 13.43 -10.82 4.40
N LEU A 152 14.72 -10.59 4.60
CA LEU A 152 15.35 -10.71 5.92
C LEU A 152 14.78 -9.69 6.91
N SER A 153 14.60 -8.43 6.50
CA SER A 153 14.01 -7.40 7.36
C SER A 153 12.57 -7.70 7.76
N ILE A 154 11.75 -8.20 6.83
CA ILE A 154 10.36 -8.62 7.12
C ILE A 154 10.36 -9.76 8.14
N ASN A 155 11.18 -10.80 7.93
CA ASN A 155 11.25 -11.95 8.83
C ASN A 155 11.75 -11.58 10.23
N ASN A 156 12.62 -10.56 10.35
CA ASN A 156 13.13 -10.10 11.63
C ASN A 156 12.14 -9.18 12.36
N TYR A 157 11.34 -8.41 11.62
CA TYR A 157 10.43 -7.43 12.18
C TYR A 157 9.07 -8.04 12.55
N PHE A 158 8.44 -8.78 11.64
CA PHE A 158 7.15 -9.41 11.91
C PHE A 158 7.32 -10.75 12.62
N LYS A 159 6.47 -11.02 13.60
CA LYS A 159 6.43 -12.32 14.27
C LYS A 159 6.06 -13.42 13.25
N PRO A 160 6.66 -14.63 13.37
CA PRO A 160 6.32 -15.77 12.52
C PRO A 160 4.82 -16.09 12.51
N GLU A 161 4.13 -15.87 13.63
CA GLU A 161 2.68 -16.04 13.78
C GLU A 161 1.91 -15.25 12.73
N LEU A 162 2.24 -13.97 12.52
CA LEU A 162 1.61 -13.14 11.49
C LEU A 162 1.99 -13.62 10.08
N LEU A 163 3.27 -13.89 9.86
CA LEU A 163 3.79 -14.26 8.54
C LEU A 163 3.18 -15.56 8.02
N ASN A 164 2.95 -16.53 8.89
CA ASN A 164 2.34 -17.82 8.55
C ASN A 164 0.86 -17.72 8.16
N ARG A 165 0.22 -16.58 8.43
CA ARG A 165 -1.20 -16.32 8.12
C ARG A 165 -1.39 -15.48 6.88
N LEU A 166 -0.31 -14.91 6.37
CA LEU A 166 -0.31 -14.21 5.09
C LEU A 166 -0.33 -15.21 3.96
N THR A 167 -1.08 -14.87 2.90
CA THR A 167 -1.10 -15.66 1.67
C THR A 167 0.25 -15.57 0.96
N ASN A 168 0.81 -14.36 0.81
CA ASN A 168 2.14 -14.17 0.25
C ASN A 168 2.71 -12.77 0.58
N ILE A 169 4.02 -12.61 0.38
CA ILE A 169 4.72 -11.32 0.40
C ILE A 169 5.08 -10.96 -1.04
N LEU A 170 4.59 -9.82 -1.53
CA LEU A 170 4.86 -9.29 -2.85
C LEU A 170 5.91 -8.18 -2.76
N ILE A 171 7.06 -8.37 -3.39
CA ILE A 171 8.15 -7.39 -3.40
C ILE A 171 8.07 -6.56 -4.70
N PHE A 172 7.94 -5.24 -4.54
CA PHE A 172 7.90 -4.23 -5.58
C PHE A 172 9.31 -3.74 -5.88
N ASN A 173 9.70 -3.84 -7.15
CA ASN A 173 10.97 -3.32 -7.61
C ASN A 173 10.97 -1.78 -7.66
N PRO A 174 12.14 -1.15 -7.47
CA PRO A 174 12.32 0.25 -7.83
C PRO A 174 11.94 0.47 -9.30
N LEU A 175 11.31 1.61 -9.60
CA LEU A 175 10.91 1.92 -10.96
C LEU A 175 12.14 2.14 -11.84
N ASN A 176 12.18 1.50 -13.00
CA ASN A 176 13.20 1.76 -14.01
C ASN A 176 12.68 2.78 -15.05
N ILE A 177 13.56 3.25 -15.92
CA ILE A 177 13.24 4.25 -16.95
C ILE A 177 12.08 3.80 -17.85
N ASN A 178 12.02 2.50 -18.20
CA ASN A 178 10.94 1.97 -19.04
C ASN A 178 9.59 2.00 -18.31
N SER A 179 9.55 1.63 -17.02
CA SER A 179 8.37 1.74 -16.19
C SER A 179 7.91 3.20 -16.07
N LEU A 180 8.84 4.14 -15.90
CA LEU A 180 8.52 5.56 -15.84
C LEU A 180 7.96 6.10 -17.17
N LEU A 181 8.46 5.63 -18.31
CA LEU A 181 7.91 5.97 -19.62
C LEU A 181 6.46 5.50 -19.76
N LEU A 182 6.15 4.30 -19.27
CA LEU A 182 4.77 3.79 -19.27
C LEU A 182 3.86 4.61 -18.35
N ILE A 183 4.33 4.94 -17.15
CA ILE A 183 3.61 5.79 -16.18
C ILE A 183 3.35 7.18 -16.76
N PHE A 184 4.37 7.80 -17.37
CA PHE A 184 4.23 9.08 -18.06
C PHE A 184 3.13 9.02 -19.14
N ASN A 185 3.15 7.99 -19.99
CA ASN A 185 2.14 7.83 -21.02
C ASN A 185 0.73 7.61 -20.43
N LYS A 186 0.59 6.87 -19.33
CA LYS A 186 -0.67 6.70 -18.60
C LYS A 186 -1.22 8.07 -18.16
N PHE A 187 -0.44 8.88 -17.46
CA PHE A 187 -0.87 10.20 -16.99
C PHE A 187 -1.20 11.15 -18.14
N MET A 188 -0.41 11.14 -19.22
CA MET A 188 -0.71 11.94 -20.41
C MET A 188 -2.05 11.55 -21.05
N ASN A 189 -2.39 10.26 -21.06
CA ASN A 189 -3.68 9.79 -21.57
C ASN A 189 -4.83 10.20 -20.66
N GLU A 190 -4.68 10.06 -19.34
CA GLU A 190 -5.68 10.52 -18.37
C GLU A 190 -5.94 12.03 -18.48
N LEU A 191 -4.88 12.82 -18.67
CA LEU A 191 -5.00 14.27 -18.86
C LEU A 191 -5.76 14.59 -20.16
N LYS A 192 -5.47 13.89 -21.26
CA LYS A 192 -6.22 14.05 -22.52
C LYS A 192 -7.71 13.72 -22.35
N ILE A 193 -8.03 12.63 -21.64
CA ILE A 193 -9.42 12.25 -21.34
C ILE A 193 -10.11 13.36 -20.53
N LYS A 194 -9.43 13.90 -19.51
CA LYS A 194 -9.97 15.02 -18.70
C LYS A 194 -10.23 16.27 -19.54
N LEU A 195 -9.29 16.68 -20.39
CA LEU A 195 -9.47 17.83 -21.29
C LEU A 195 -10.67 17.65 -22.22
N TYR A 196 -10.79 16.46 -22.83
CA TYR A 196 -11.92 16.12 -23.68
C TYR A 196 -13.26 16.16 -22.92
N SER A 197 -13.31 15.56 -21.73
CA SER A 197 -14.52 15.55 -20.89
C SER A 197 -14.96 16.95 -20.45
N ASN A 198 -14.01 17.87 -20.27
CA ASN A 198 -14.26 19.28 -19.95
C ASN A 198 -14.50 20.15 -21.18
N LYS A 199 -14.63 19.56 -22.37
CA LYS A 199 -14.87 20.25 -23.65
C LYS A 199 -13.78 21.28 -23.99
N LEU A 200 -12.56 21.07 -23.49
CA LEU A 200 -11.40 21.87 -23.86
C LEU A 200 -10.77 21.26 -25.12
N ASN A 201 -10.86 21.97 -26.23
CA ASN A 201 -10.31 21.54 -27.53
C ASN A 201 -8.78 21.72 -27.59
N ILE A 202 -8.06 21.11 -26.65
CA ILE A 202 -6.60 21.19 -26.54
C ILE A 202 -6.01 19.83 -26.94
N THR A 203 -5.20 19.81 -27.99
CA THR A 203 -4.48 18.61 -28.41
C THR A 203 -3.05 18.65 -27.90
N ILE A 204 -2.65 17.65 -27.12
CA ILE A 204 -1.28 17.57 -26.58
C ILE A 204 -0.49 16.50 -27.31
N TYR A 205 0.61 16.93 -27.93
CA TYR A 205 1.58 16.07 -28.58
C TYR A 205 2.95 16.25 -27.95
N ILE A 206 3.58 15.15 -27.54
CA ILE A 206 4.92 15.14 -26.96
C ILE A 206 5.78 14.17 -27.76
N LYS A 207 6.87 14.67 -28.35
CA LYS A 207 7.85 13.85 -29.06
C LYS A 207 8.53 12.85 -28.12
N ASN A 208 8.79 11.64 -28.59
CA ASN A 208 9.41 10.58 -27.77
C ASN A 208 10.78 10.96 -27.20
N GLU A 209 11.58 11.71 -27.95
CA GLU A 209 12.88 12.23 -27.50
C GLU A 209 12.72 13.12 -26.26
N LEU A 210 11.71 14.00 -26.26
CA LEU A 210 11.43 14.89 -25.13
C LEU A 210 10.95 14.10 -23.91
N LYS A 211 10.13 13.05 -24.11
CA LYS A 211 9.69 12.17 -23.01
C LYS A 211 10.88 11.49 -22.33
N TYR A 212 11.76 10.90 -23.14
CA TYR A 212 12.95 10.22 -22.65
C TYR A 212 13.89 11.18 -21.93
N PHE A 213 14.09 12.38 -22.49
CA PHE A 213 14.90 13.43 -21.90
C PHE A 213 14.35 13.87 -20.54
N LEU A 214 13.05 14.14 -20.43
CA LEU A 214 12.40 14.53 -19.18
C LEU A 214 12.57 13.45 -18.11
N ILE A 215 12.28 12.19 -18.45
CA ILE A 215 12.40 11.08 -17.50
C ILE A 215 13.84 10.88 -17.06
N LYS A 216 14.82 10.99 -17.96
CA LYS A 216 16.23 10.86 -17.62
C LYS A 216 16.69 11.98 -16.68
N LEU A 217 16.20 13.20 -16.84
CA LEU A 217 16.49 14.33 -15.95
C LEU A 217 15.87 14.15 -14.56
N THR A 218 14.66 13.60 -14.49
CA THR A 218 13.92 13.44 -13.22
C THR A 218 14.12 12.07 -12.57
N TYR A 219 14.85 11.16 -13.21
CA TYR A 219 15.02 9.79 -12.73
C TYR A 219 15.76 9.77 -11.39
N ASN A 220 15.06 9.33 -10.35
CA ASN A 220 15.67 8.97 -9.09
C ASN A 220 15.05 7.66 -8.58
N PRO A 221 15.84 6.57 -8.46
CA PRO A 221 15.33 5.30 -7.97
C PRO A 221 14.77 5.36 -6.55
N LEU A 222 15.09 6.40 -5.75
CA LEU A 222 14.57 6.59 -4.40
C LEU A 222 13.15 7.11 -4.34
N TYR A 223 12.78 8.02 -5.24
CA TYR A 223 11.52 8.75 -5.12
C TYR A 223 10.38 8.11 -5.93
N GLY A 224 10.66 7.11 -6.77
CA GLY A 224 9.64 6.47 -7.59
C GLY A 224 9.05 7.43 -8.62
N ALA A 225 7.72 7.43 -8.80
CA ALA A 225 7.00 8.30 -9.73
C ALA A 225 5.85 9.07 -9.03
N PRO A 226 6.17 10.01 -8.11
CA PRO A 226 5.17 10.78 -7.38
C PRO A 226 4.50 11.85 -8.25
#